data_AF-F3ZY25-F1
#
_entry.id   AF-F3ZY25-F1
#
_cell.length_a   1.000
_cell.length_b   1.000
_cell.length_c   1.000
_cell.angle_alpha   90.00
_cell.angle_beta   90.00
_cell.angle_gamma   90.00
#
_symmetry.space_group_name_H-M   'P 1'
#
loop_
_entity.id
_entity.type
_entity.pdbx_description
1 polymer ?
#
loop_
_entity_poly.entity_id
_entity_poly.type
_entity_poly.pdbx_seq_one_letter_code
_entity_poly.pdbx_strand_id
1 'polypeptide(L)'
;MDYQLKSLVERAKAGDNDAIEEILKKVKPLILSSISKCHSIAMDDDDLYQEAAIEVIYSIKDFDDERNIPFLAFLKKRIFYRLKNLTRCEQLLLSLDQPVGDVDSACTMADTIPDAGPSVEDIVQVDQQYWHLRMAMAALTPKQRRVLKMHYMQGMSMADIARKDGLHYQAVVKLKERALNNMRIFMENDI
;
A
#
# COMPACT_ATOMS: atom_id res chain seq x y z
N MET A 1 -41.34 -3.21 24.12
CA MET A 1 -41.33 -4.55 24.76
C MET A 1 -40.75 -4.44 26.17
N ASP A 2 -41.21 -5.21 27.16
CA ASP A 2 -40.59 -5.28 28.49
C ASP A 2 -39.51 -6.38 28.48
N TYR A 3 -38.29 -6.06 28.92
CA TYR A 3 -37.16 -6.99 28.96
C TYR A 3 -36.24 -6.64 30.12
N GLN A 4 -35.54 -7.63 30.67
CA GLN A 4 -34.78 -7.53 31.94
C GLN A 4 -33.77 -6.36 32.03
N LEU A 5 -33.31 -5.83 30.89
CA LEU A 5 -32.34 -4.73 30.84
C LEU A 5 -32.97 -3.38 30.47
N LYS A 6 -34.28 -3.29 30.24
CA LYS A 6 -34.91 -2.08 29.70
C LYS A 6 -34.67 -0.85 30.57
N SER A 7 -35.01 -0.95 31.85
CA SER A 7 -34.82 0.15 32.81
C SER A 7 -33.34 0.57 32.94
N LEU A 8 -32.42 -0.39 32.86
CA LEU A 8 -30.98 -0.10 32.88
C LEU A 8 -30.53 0.64 31.63
N VAL A 9 -31.02 0.25 30.45
CA VAL A 9 -30.69 0.90 29.18
C VAL A 9 -31.23 2.34 29.15
N GLU A 10 -32.45 2.57 29.65
CA GLU A 10 -33.03 3.92 29.74
C GLU A 10 -32.22 4.82 30.68
N ARG A 11 -31.85 4.33 31.87
CA ARG A 11 -30.98 5.05 32.81
C ARG A 11 -29.60 5.33 32.22
N ALA A 12 -28.99 4.32 31.61
CA ALA A 12 -27.66 4.44 31.00
C ALA A 12 -27.66 5.45 29.85
N LYS A 13 -28.74 5.53 29.04
CA LYS A 13 -28.92 6.57 28.02
C LYS A 13 -29.02 7.98 28.61
N ALA A 14 -29.57 8.12 29.81
CA ALA A 14 -29.63 9.38 30.54
C ALA A 14 -28.28 9.79 31.16
N GLY A 15 -27.21 9.01 30.97
CA GLY A 15 -25.88 9.29 31.48
C GLY A 15 -25.58 8.73 32.88
N ASP A 16 -26.42 7.81 33.37
CA ASP A 16 -26.20 7.10 34.64
C ASP A 16 -25.03 6.09 34.49
N ASN A 17 -23.88 6.44 35.05
CA ASN A 17 -22.67 5.60 35.00
C ASN A 17 -22.83 4.28 35.75
N ASP A 18 -23.61 4.24 36.84
CA ASP A 18 -23.85 3.01 37.60
C ASP A 18 -24.67 2.03 36.76
N ALA A 19 -25.64 2.54 36.01
CA ALA A 19 -26.42 1.73 35.07
C ALA A 19 -25.55 1.17 33.92
N ILE A 20 -24.61 1.97 33.40
CA ILE A 20 -23.64 1.50 32.39
C ILE A 20 -22.77 0.37 32.97
N GLU A 21 -22.24 0.56 34.18
CA GLU A 21 -21.40 -0.44 34.84
C GLU A 21 -22.19 -1.74 35.11
N GLU A 22 -23.43 -1.65 35.55
CA GLU A 22 -24.30 -2.81 35.77
C GLU A 22 -24.58 -3.56 34.45
N ILE A 23 -24.83 -2.84 33.36
CA ILE A 23 -24.99 -3.45 32.03
C ILE A 23 -23.71 -4.20 31.65
N LEU A 24 -22.54 -3.56 31.75
CA LEU A 24 -21.24 -4.17 31.42
C LEU A 24 -21.00 -5.47 32.20
N LYS A 25 -21.27 -5.46 33.51
CA LYS A 25 -21.18 -6.67 34.36
C LYS A 25 -22.10 -7.78 33.87
N LYS A 26 -23.36 -7.46 33.52
CA LYS A 26 -24.34 -8.46 33.05
C LYS A 26 -24.02 -8.99 31.65
N VAL A 27 -23.45 -8.18 30.77
CA VAL A 27 -23.12 -8.61 29.40
C VAL A 27 -21.72 -9.23 29.27
N LYS A 28 -20.88 -9.19 30.32
CA LYS A 28 -19.55 -9.81 30.33
C LYS A 28 -19.52 -11.25 29.78
N PRO A 29 -20.42 -12.18 30.16
CA PRO A 29 -20.43 -13.53 29.58
C PRO A 29 -20.68 -13.55 28.06
N LEU A 30 -21.51 -12.63 27.56
CA LEU A 30 -21.77 -12.47 26.12
C LEU A 30 -20.51 -11.99 25.38
N ILE A 31 -19.79 -11.02 25.96
CA ILE A 31 -18.52 -10.51 25.43
C ILE A 31 -17.51 -11.65 25.33
N LEU A 32 -17.26 -12.36 26.44
CA LEU A 32 -16.29 -13.47 26.49
C LEU A 32 -16.65 -14.57 25.48
N SER A 33 -17.94 -14.91 25.33
CA SER A 33 -18.38 -15.90 24.32
C SER A 33 -18.24 -15.44 22.87
N SER A 34 -18.05 -14.13 22.64
CA SER A 34 -17.83 -13.55 21.32
C SER A 34 -16.33 -13.47 21.01
N ILE A 35 -15.51 -13.12 22.02
CA ILE A 35 -14.04 -13.14 21.96
C ILE A 35 -13.53 -14.55 21.68
N SER A 36 -14.10 -15.57 22.35
CA SER A 36 -13.70 -16.97 22.14
C SER A 36 -13.91 -17.49 20.72
N LYS A 37 -14.60 -16.75 19.86
CA LYS A 37 -14.84 -17.07 18.43
C LYS A 37 -14.00 -16.20 17.50
N CYS A 38 -13.23 -15.29 18.06
CA CYS A 38 -12.31 -14.42 17.36
C CYS A 38 -10.90 -14.98 17.57
N HIS A 39 -10.10 -14.94 16.50
CA HIS A 39 -8.69 -15.24 16.57
C HIS A 39 -7.98 -13.96 16.12
N SER A 40 -7.51 -13.19 17.09
CA SER A 40 -6.65 -12.05 16.85
C SER A 40 -5.20 -12.49 17.00
N ILE A 41 -4.35 -11.99 16.11
CA ILE A 41 -2.90 -12.17 16.11
C ILE A 41 -2.23 -11.01 16.85
N ALA A 42 -2.85 -9.82 16.80
CA ALA A 42 -2.28 -8.58 17.32
C ALA A 42 -2.78 -8.20 18.72
N MET A 43 -3.98 -8.65 19.10
CA MET A 43 -4.66 -8.26 20.34
C MET A 43 -4.86 -9.48 21.23
N ASP A 44 -4.64 -9.32 22.52
CA ASP A 44 -4.99 -10.36 23.49
C ASP A 44 -6.48 -10.31 23.87
N ASP A 45 -6.91 -11.25 24.71
CA ASP A 45 -8.30 -11.34 25.15
C ASP A 45 -8.74 -10.12 25.97
N ASP A 46 -7.82 -9.46 26.69
CA ASP A 46 -8.13 -8.28 27.51
C ASP A 46 -8.32 -7.04 26.61
N ASP A 47 -7.51 -6.89 25.57
CA ASP A 47 -7.67 -5.86 24.55
C ASP A 47 -9.00 -6.03 23.79
N LEU A 48 -9.31 -7.26 23.38
CA LEU A 48 -10.59 -7.58 22.72
C LEU A 48 -11.79 -7.33 23.65
N TYR A 49 -11.63 -7.57 24.95
CA TYR A 49 -12.64 -7.26 25.95
C TYR A 49 -12.89 -5.75 26.04
N GLN A 50 -11.84 -4.93 26.03
CA GLN A 50 -11.97 -3.48 26.08
C GLN A 50 -12.67 -2.93 24.82
N GLU A 51 -12.30 -3.43 23.64
CA GLU A 51 -12.96 -3.07 22.38
C GLU A 51 -14.46 -3.42 22.38
N ALA A 52 -14.82 -4.60 22.89
CA ALA A 52 -16.21 -4.98 23.05
C ALA A 52 -16.94 -4.14 24.09
N ALA A 53 -16.30 -3.77 25.20
CA ALA A 53 -16.87 -2.91 26.23
C ALA A 53 -17.18 -1.51 25.69
N ILE A 54 -16.29 -0.95 24.88
CA ILE A 54 -16.51 0.32 24.16
C ILE A 54 -17.73 0.18 23.23
N GLU A 55 -17.84 -0.93 22.49
CA GLU A 55 -18.98 -1.19 21.61
C GLU A 55 -20.31 -1.31 22.38
N VAL A 56 -20.30 -1.85 23.60
CA VAL A 56 -21.48 -1.86 24.48
C VAL A 56 -21.93 -0.44 24.80
N ILE A 57 -20.99 0.44 25.16
CA ILE A 57 -21.29 1.85 25.48
C ILE A 57 -21.89 2.58 24.27
N TYR A 58 -21.31 2.40 23.08
CA TYR A 58 -21.89 2.95 21.85
C TYR A 58 -23.26 2.34 21.54
N SER A 59 -23.43 1.03 21.75
CA SER A 59 -24.71 0.35 21.55
C SER A 59 -25.80 0.86 22.48
N ILE A 60 -25.49 1.26 23.72
CA ILE A 60 -26.46 1.89 24.62
C ILE A 60 -26.98 3.20 24.02
N LYS A 61 -26.08 4.03 23.49
CA LYS A 61 -26.43 5.32 22.88
C LYS A 61 -27.26 5.15 21.61
N ASP A 62 -26.84 4.23 20.74
CA ASP A 62 -27.43 4.02 19.41
C ASP A 62 -28.67 3.12 19.41
N PHE A 63 -28.97 2.45 20.53
CA PHE A 63 -30.11 1.54 20.58
C PHE A 63 -31.43 2.29 20.38
N ASP A 64 -32.33 1.72 19.61
CA ASP A 64 -33.63 2.30 19.28
C ASP A 64 -34.74 1.32 19.70
N ASP A 65 -35.50 1.67 20.74
CA ASP A 65 -36.55 0.81 21.30
C ASP A 65 -37.79 0.75 20.37
N GLU A 66 -37.96 1.71 19.46
CA GLU A 66 -39.09 1.73 18.51
C GLU A 66 -39.03 0.56 17.51
N ARG A 67 -37.84 0.02 17.27
CA ARG A 67 -37.63 -1.12 16.36
C ARG A 67 -38.14 -2.45 16.91
N ASN A 68 -38.61 -2.50 18.18
CA ASN A 68 -39.12 -3.71 18.83
C ASN A 68 -38.14 -4.91 18.82
N ILE A 69 -36.82 -4.64 18.84
CA ILE A 69 -35.78 -5.67 18.93
C ILE A 69 -35.21 -5.66 20.36
N PRO A 70 -35.10 -6.80 21.05
CA PRO A 70 -34.48 -6.86 22.36
C PRO A 70 -33.04 -6.35 22.34
N PHE A 71 -32.66 -5.51 23.31
CA PHE A 71 -31.32 -4.91 23.39
C PHE A 71 -30.18 -5.94 23.30
N LEU A 72 -30.30 -7.09 23.98
CA LEU A 72 -29.28 -8.15 23.93
C LEU A 72 -29.08 -8.74 22.52
N ALA A 73 -30.14 -8.85 21.72
CA ALA A 73 -30.06 -9.36 20.36
C ALA A 73 -29.34 -8.36 19.44
N PHE A 74 -29.68 -7.07 19.58
CA PHE A 74 -28.98 -5.97 18.91
C PHE A 74 -27.50 -5.92 19.30
N LEU A 75 -27.22 -5.92 20.61
CA LEU A 75 -25.88 -5.83 21.16
C LEU A 75 -25.00 -7.00 20.72
N LYS A 76 -25.53 -8.23 20.77
CA LYS A 76 -24.80 -9.43 20.30
C LYS A 76 -24.32 -9.28 18.86
N LYS A 77 -25.15 -8.72 17.97
CA LYS A 77 -24.77 -8.47 16.58
C LYS A 77 -23.69 -7.40 16.47
N ARG A 78 -23.81 -6.30 17.22
CA ARG A 78 -22.82 -5.21 17.22
C ARG A 78 -21.45 -5.66 17.71
N ILE A 79 -21.38 -6.34 18.86
CA ILE A 79 -20.14 -6.90 19.40
C ILE A 79 -19.50 -7.85 18.39
N PHE A 80 -20.28 -8.78 17.82
CA PHE A 80 -19.76 -9.75 16.85
C PHE A 80 -19.12 -9.07 15.64
N TYR A 81 -19.79 -8.08 15.04
CA TYR A 81 -19.23 -7.39 13.87
C TYR A 81 -18.08 -6.45 14.23
N ARG A 82 -18.08 -5.83 15.41
CA ARG A 82 -16.94 -5.04 15.89
C ARG A 82 -15.69 -5.90 15.96
N LEU A 83 -15.75 -7.00 16.70
CA LEU A 83 -14.61 -7.91 16.89
C LEU A 83 -14.16 -8.53 15.56
N LYS A 84 -15.11 -8.96 14.71
CA LYS A 84 -14.78 -9.51 13.38
C LYS A 84 -14.11 -8.49 12.46
N ASN A 85 -14.51 -7.22 12.54
CA ASN A 85 -13.90 -6.18 11.71
C ASN A 85 -12.50 -5.81 12.18
N LEU A 86 -12.24 -5.85 13.49
CA LEU A 86 -10.91 -5.66 14.07
C LEU A 86 -9.95 -6.75 13.57
N THR A 87 -10.34 -8.01 13.72
CA THR A 87 -9.50 -9.15 13.30
C THR A 87 -9.33 -9.27 11.79
N ARG A 88 -10.27 -8.76 10.99
CA ARG A 88 -10.13 -8.75 9.52
C ARG A 88 -9.05 -7.76 9.03
N CYS A 89 -8.82 -6.68 9.77
CA CYS A 89 -7.85 -5.66 9.39
C CYS A 89 -6.44 -5.97 9.89
N GLU A 90 -6.26 -7.06 10.63
CA GLU A 90 -4.94 -7.53 11.05
C GLU A 90 -4.19 -8.03 9.83
N GLN A 91 -3.25 -7.22 9.36
CA GLN A 91 -2.26 -7.70 8.41
C GLN A 91 -1.41 -8.75 9.14
N LEU A 92 -1.31 -9.95 8.54
CA LEU A 92 -0.33 -10.96 8.94
C LEU A 92 1.07 -10.38 8.73
N LEU A 93 1.59 -9.70 9.74
CA LEU A 93 2.97 -9.26 9.77
C LEU A 93 3.82 -10.50 10.03
N LEU A 94 4.59 -10.90 9.01
CA LEU A 94 5.62 -11.92 9.18
C LEU A 94 6.84 -11.26 9.80
N SER A 95 7.39 -11.84 10.86
CA SER A 95 8.66 -11.35 11.42
C SER A 95 9.79 -11.70 10.47
N LEU A 96 10.62 -10.71 10.13
CA LEU A 96 11.81 -10.92 9.32
C LEU A 96 12.89 -11.71 10.08
N ASP A 97 12.87 -11.65 11.40
CA ASP A 97 13.77 -12.41 12.28
C ASP A 97 13.33 -13.87 12.50
N GLN A 98 12.21 -14.27 11.88
CA GLN A 98 11.75 -15.66 11.97
C GLN A 98 12.77 -16.58 11.27
N PRO A 99 13.25 -17.65 11.93
CA PRO A 99 14.19 -18.58 11.32
C PRO A 99 13.56 -19.34 10.14
N VAL A 100 14.38 -19.62 9.13
CA VAL A 100 14.00 -20.37 7.94
C VAL A 100 14.80 -21.68 7.90
N GLY A 101 14.11 -22.82 7.82
CA GLY A 101 14.73 -24.15 7.79
C GLY A 101 14.72 -24.86 9.14
N ASP A 102 15.68 -25.77 9.35
CA ASP A 102 15.81 -26.51 10.62
C ASP A 102 16.25 -25.60 11.76
N VAL A 103 15.93 -26.02 12.99
CA VAL A 103 16.06 -25.24 14.25
C VAL A 103 17.50 -24.75 14.53
N ASP A 104 18.51 -25.37 13.91
CA ASP A 104 19.93 -24.99 14.02
C ASP A 104 20.40 -24.01 12.92
N SER A 105 19.51 -23.56 12.01
CA SER A 105 19.85 -22.58 10.98
C SER A 105 19.80 -21.16 11.53
N ALA A 106 20.92 -20.44 11.42
CA ALA A 106 21.02 -19.01 11.71
C ALA A 106 20.40 -18.12 10.61
N CYS A 107 19.76 -18.71 9.60
CA CYS A 107 19.16 -18.01 8.47
C CYS A 107 17.74 -17.54 8.83
N THR A 108 17.47 -16.26 8.63
CA THR A 108 16.19 -15.61 8.92
C THR A 108 15.43 -15.32 7.63
N MET A 109 14.14 -14.98 7.75
CA MET A 109 13.35 -14.51 6.60
C MET A 109 14.01 -13.31 5.92
N ALA A 110 14.63 -12.40 6.70
CA ALA A 110 15.38 -11.25 6.19
C ALA A 110 16.49 -11.66 5.21
N ASP A 111 17.23 -12.73 5.52
CA ASP A 111 18.37 -13.19 4.72
C ASP A 111 17.96 -13.80 3.37
N THR A 112 16.69 -14.16 3.23
CA THR A 112 16.14 -14.73 1.98
C THR A 112 15.61 -13.67 1.01
N ILE A 113 15.45 -12.43 1.45
CA ILE A 113 14.90 -11.35 0.63
C ILE A 113 16.02 -10.79 -0.27
N PRO A 114 15.89 -10.89 -1.61
CA PRO A 114 16.89 -10.33 -2.50
C PRO A 114 16.86 -8.81 -2.46
N ASP A 115 18.04 -8.19 -2.60
CA ASP A 115 18.12 -6.75 -2.84
C ASP A 115 17.45 -6.40 -4.18
N ALA A 116 16.60 -5.38 -4.16
CA ALA A 116 15.91 -4.88 -5.35
C ALA A 116 16.78 -3.90 -6.17
N GLY A 117 17.99 -3.60 -5.70
CA GLY A 117 18.98 -2.80 -6.42
C GLY A 117 19.46 -3.46 -7.73
N PRO A 118 20.03 -2.68 -8.66
CA PRO A 118 20.63 -3.23 -9.87
C PRO A 118 21.82 -4.12 -9.51
N SER A 119 21.95 -5.25 -10.20
CA SER A 119 23.11 -6.12 -10.04
C SER A 119 24.38 -5.46 -10.60
N VAL A 120 25.55 -6.01 -10.26
CA VAL A 120 26.83 -5.57 -10.84
C VAL A 120 26.81 -5.71 -12.36
N GLU A 121 26.20 -6.77 -12.89
CA GLU A 121 26.03 -6.98 -14.33
C GLU A 121 25.15 -5.89 -14.95
N ASP A 122 24.03 -5.53 -14.31
CA ASP A 122 23.16 -4.44 -14.78
C ASP A 122 23.92 -3.11 -14.85
N ILE A 123 24.72 -2.80 -13.83
CA ILE A 123 25.52 -1.57 -13.79
C ILE A 123 26.54 -1.56 -14.93
N VAL A 124 27.28 -2.65 -15.12
CA VAL A 124 28.29 -2.77 -16.19
C VAL A 124 27.63 -2.69 -17.58
N GLN A 125 26.47 -3.34 -17.75
CA GLN A 125 25.72 -3.30 -19.00
C GLN A 125 25.27 -1.87 -19.32
N VAL A 126 24.77 -1.14 -18.34
CA VAL A 126 24.39 0.27 -18.50
C VAL A 126 25.60 1.11 -18.91
N ASP A 127 26.75 0.94 -18.26
CA ASP A 127 27.98 1.64 -18.60
C ASP A 127 28.46 1.35 -20.03
N GLN A 128 28.42 0.08 -20.45
CA GLN A 128 28.75 -0.31 -21.82
C GLN A 128 27.79 0.33 -22.85
N GLN A 129 26.48 0.30 -22.60
CA GLN A 129 25.49 0.94 -23.46
C GLN A 129 25.73 2.45 -23.58
N TYR A 130 26.07 3.12 -22.49
CA TYR A 130 26.45 4.54 -22.50
C TYR A 130 27.73 4.78 -23.29
N TRP A 131 28.72 3.88 -23.19
CA TRP A 131 29.96 3.97 -23.95
C TRP A 131 29.71 3.87 -25.46
N HIS A 132 28.97 2.86 -25.91
CA HIS A 132 28.62 2.69 -27.33
C HIS A 132 27.81 3.87 -27.85
N LEU A 133 26.82 4.36 -27.07
CA LEU A 133 26.04 5.54 -27.43
C LEU A 133 26.93 6.79 -27.58
N ARG A 134 27.90 6.98 -26.67
CA ARG A 134 28.85 8.10 -26.73
C ARG A 134 29.73 8.01 -27.98
N MET A 135 30.22 6.83 -28.34
CA MET A 135 31.01 6.62 -29.55
C MET A 135 30.19 6.87 -30.82
N ALA A 136 28.97 6.34 -30.91
CA ALA A 136 28.06 6.59 -32.02
C ALA A 136 27.73 8.09 -32.16
N MET A 137 27.50 8.79 -31.05
CA MET A 137 27.29 10.24 -31.04
C MET A 137 28.55 11.02 -31.47
N ALA A 138 29.75 10.51 -31.17
CA ALA A 138 31.02 11.11 -31.57
C ALA A 138 31.28 10.97 -33.09
N ALA A 139 30.83 9.87 -33.71
CA ALA A 139 30.94 9.65 -35.16
C ALA A 139 30.04 10.58 -36.00
N LEU A 140 29.01 11.19 -35.40
CA LEU A 140 28.12 12.12 -36.08
C LEU A 140 28.78 13.45 -36.41
N THR A 141 28.36 14.04 -37.54
CA THR A 141 28.74 15.42 -37.89
C THR A 141 28.21 16.42 -36.85
N PRO A 142 28.86 17.58 -36.65
CA PRO A 142 28.44 18.58 -35.67
C PRO A 142 26.99 19.04 -35.83
N LYS A 143 26.48 19.10 -37.08
CA LYS A 143 25.09 19.46 -37.38
C LYS A 143 24.10 18.35 -36.98
N GLN A 144 24.41 17.09 -37.28
CA GLN A 144 23.58 15.94 -36.89
C GLN A 144 23.50 15.79 -35.37
N ARG A 145 24.65 15.83 -34.69
CA ARG A 145 24.74 15.73 -33.22
C ARG A 145 23.93 16.83 -32.54
N ARG A 146 23.97 18.05 -33.08
CA ARG A 146 23.22 19.20 -32.54
C ARG A 146 21.71 18.97 -32.60
N VAL A 147 21.19 18.53 -33.74
CA VAL A 147 19.74 18.25 -33.92
C VAL A 147 19.28 17.16 -32.94
N LEU A 148 20.06 16.08 -32.76
CA LEU A 148 19.72 15.04 -31.78
C LEU A 148 19.73 15.53 -30.34
N LYS A 149 20.73 16.33 -29.94
CA LYS A 149 20.78 16.93 -28.59
C LYS A 149 19.58 17.84 -28.34
N MET A 150 19.22 18.71 -29.29
CA MET A 150 18.07 19.60 -29.13
C MET A 150 16.76 18.82 -29.03
N HIS A 151 16.60 17.75 -29.79
CA HIS A 151 15.38 16.96 -29.76
C HIS A 151 15.25 16.07 -28.52
N TYR A 152 16.26 15.24 -28.25
CA TYR A 152 16.17 14.19 -27.22
C TYR A 152 16.65 14.65 -25.83
N MET A 153 17.57 15.60 -25.73
CA MET A 153 18.05 16.11 -24.43
C MET A 153 17.34 17.39 -23.98
N GLN A 154 16.87 18.22 -24.93
CA GLN A 154 16.21 19.50 -24.64
C GLN A 154 14.70 19.48 -24.93
N GLY A 155 14.17 18.35 -25.43
CA GLY A 155 12.74 18.17 -25.69
C GLY A 155 12.16 19.07 -26.79
N MET A 156 13.00 19.68 -27.64
CA MET A 156 12.53 20.61 -28.66
C MET A 156 11.79 19.87 -29.79
N SER A 157 10.73 20.49 -30.31
CA SER A 157 10.04 20.00 -31.50
C SER A 157 10.89 20.21 -32.76
N MET A 158 10.65 19.42 -33.80
CA MET A 158 11.33 19.59 -35.10
C MET A 158 11.07 20.98 -35.70
N ALA A 159 9.89 21.55 -35.47
CA ALA A 159 9.52 22.88 -35.94
C ALA A 159 10.30 23.99 -35.20
N ASP A 160 10.50 23.83 -33.89
CA ASP A 160 11.26 24.81 -33.10
C ASP A 160 12.75 24.75 -33.40
N ILE A 161 13.30 23.55 -33.64
CA ILE A 161 14.68 23.37 -34.10
C ILE A 161 14.87 24.05 -35.48
N ALA A 162 13.93 23.84 -36.40
CA ALA A 162 13.96 24.46 -37.72
C ALA A 162 13.94 26.00 -37.64
N ARG A 163 13.05 26.56 -36.79
CA ARG A 163 12.98 28.00 -36.55
C ARG A 163 14.28 28.55 -35.93
N LYS A 164 14.86 27.81 -34.98
CA LYS A 164 16.09 28.21 -34.26
C LYS A 164 17.33 28.18 -35.14
N ASP A 165 17.46 27.16 -35.99
CA ASP A 165 18.61 27.00 -36.88
C ASP A 165 18.44 27.75 -38.22
N GLY A 166 17.30 28.41 -38.46
CA GLY A 166 17.00 29.09 -39.72
C GLY A 166 16.89 28.13 -40.91
N LEU A 167 16.51 26.87 -40.65
CA LEU A 167 16.43 25.80 -41.65
C LEU A 167 14.97 25.49 -41.98
N HIS A 168 14.74 24.98 -43.18
CA HIS A 168 13.43 24.44 -43.54
C HIS A 168 13.12 23.19 -42.71
N TYR A 169 11.86 23.00 -42.28
CA TYR A 169 11.41 21.87 -41.47
C TYR A 169 11.91 20.51 -42.01
N GLN A 170 11.74 20.27 -43.32
CA GLN A 170 12.16 19.03 -43.98
C GLN A 170 13.68 18.80 -43.92
N ALA A 171 14.50 19.85 -43.83
CA ALA A 171 15.94 19.72 -43.70
C ALA A 171 16.33 19.17 -42.31
N VAL A 172 15.65 19.62 -41.25
CA VAL A 172 15.86 19.12 -39.89
C VAL A 172 15.43 17.66 -39.75
N VAL A 173 14.29 17.29 -40.36
CA VAL A 173 13.82 15.90 -40.39
C VAL A 173 14.85 14.98 -41.07
N LYS A 174 15.32 15.37 -42.27
CA LYS A 174 16.36 14.60 -42.99
C LYS A 174 17.68 14.53 -42.22
N LEU A 175 18.07 15.60 -41.51
CA LEU A 175 19.26 15.60 -40.67
C LEU A 175 19.12 14.62 -39.49
N LYS A 176 17.94 14.56 -38.85
CA LYS A 176 17.65 13.59 -37.80
C LYS A 176 17.70 12.16 -38.33
N GLU A 177 17.03 11.88 -39.44
CA GLU A 177 17.01 10.55 -40.06
C GLU A 177 18.42 10.08 -40.42
N ARG A 178 19.22 10.93 -41.08
CA ARG A 178 20.62 10.62 -41.39
C ARG A 178 21.46 10.41 -40.14
N ALA A 179 21.23 11.17 -39.08
CA ALA A 179 21.93 11.00 -37.82
C ALA A 179 21.61 9.62 -37.20
N LEU A 180 20.34 9.24 -37.15
CA LEU A 180 19.92 7.94 -36.64
C LEU A 180 20.46 6.78 -37.48
N ASN A 181 20.45 6.92 -38.81
CA ASN A 181 21.00 5.90 -39.70
C ASN A 181 22.52 5.72 -39.52
N ASN A 182 23.26 6.83 -39.37
CA ASN A 182 24.70 6.78 -39.12
C ASN A 182 25.01 6.16 -37.75
N MET A 183 24.22 6.47 -36.71
CA MET A 183 24.37 5.81 -35.40
C MET A 183 24.08 4.32 -35.49
N ARG A 184 23.05 3.92 -36.23
CA ARG A 184 22.70 2.52 -36.45
C ARG A 184 23.84 1.75 -37.12
N ILE A 185 24.39 2.28 -38.22
CA ILE A 185 25.52 1.65 -38.92
C ILE A 185 26.73 1.53 -37.99
N PHE A 186 27.01 2.54 -37.16
CA PHE A 186 28.12 2.48 -36.21
C PHE A 186 27.90 1.40 -35.14
N MET A 187 26.70 1.35 -34.55
CA MET A 187 26.36 0.37 -33.52
C MET A 187 26.26 -1.06 -34.04
N GLU A 188 25.92 -1.28 -35.32
CA GLU A 188 25.90 -2.61 -35.95
C GLU A 188 27.30 -3.12 -36.32
N ASN A 189 28.32 -2.25 -36.42
CA ASN A 189 29.71 -2.62 -36.77
C ASN A 189 30.63 -2.76 -35.54
N ASP A 190 30.18 -2.35 -34.35
CA ASP A 190 30.92 -2.41 -33.07
C ASP A 190 30.54 -3.65 -32.21
N ILE A 191 29.76 -4.60 -32.77
CA ILE A 191 29.39 -5.91 -32.20
C ILE A 191 30.16 -7.00 -32.94
#